data_AF-A0A3L7PL26-F1
#
_entry.id   AF-A0A3L7PL26-F1
#
_cell.length_a   1.000
_cell.length_b   1.000
_cell.length_c   1.000
_cell.angle_alpha   90.00
_cell.angle_beta   90.00
_cell.angle_gamma   90.00
#
_symmetry.space_group_name_H-M   'P 1'
#
loop_
_entity.id
_entity.type
_entity.pdbx_description
1 polymer ?
#
loop_
_entity_poly.entity_id
_entity_poly.type
_entity_poly.pdbx_seq_one_letter_code
_entity_poly.pdbx_strand_id
1 'polypeptide(L)'
;MRVVLTVVMVFGLAVTTLQADHIRDLQTAAIEANKAEFGHWGHDPANYKQWGTHTNRLIPVYTFGALSPSGSAKSGDSSGKHGPVDLRNFNGANSAYRDEAKLKRLYGRVPAHTLNKDAEYLDQTNVYDLQKAAFDSGRKYVFLVIFDGMDWDTTRAAAIHKTASIGYTSGRGTGLHFQDYTAGGTTQFGFMCTSPHNAGTKTDPSLQTVLNPGGTMFGGYNVEHGGPNPWTPGNDGPYLISKSEQKPFLHAYTDSSSSATSMTAGLKTYNDGVNMDYAGQPVRTIAHWAQEQGFSVGAVTSVPLSHATPACAYAHNVERDDYQDLTRDMLGLKSIVHPQEPLPGLDVVIGAGYGDVRNKDGKDSTDAAPAAKAAAEAKTSTTEPTKNPAGSNFVPGNAYLTDADLNAVDVRNGGKYVTAIRTKGVNGQQRLQAAASEAAASQKRLLGFYGVGKTKHLPFATADGKYDPTIGRAGKDKIEKYTAEDLVENPKLTDMTSAAIEVLSQNKHGFWLMVESGDVDWANHDNNLDSSIGAVHSGDAAVKTITDWVEQHSNWNESLLIVTADHGHYLVLEKPELLIAPKQ
;
A
#
# COMPACT_ATOMS: atom_id res chain seq x y z
N MET A 1 48.10 -5.90 66.98
CA MET A 1 46.84 -5.15 66.70
C MET A 1 46.55 -5.29 65.21
N ARG A 2 45.48 -6.01 64.85
CA ARG A 2 44.98 -6.10 63.46
C ARG A 2 44.04 -4.91 63.22
N VAL A 3 44.32 -4.09 62.22
CA VAL A 3 43.38 -3.08 61.71
C VAL A 3 42.71 -3.68 60.49
N VAL A 4 41.40 -3.89 60.57
CA VAL A 4 40.53 -4.31 59.47
C VAL A 4 40.12 -3.06 58.71
N LEU A 5 40.51 -2.96 57.44
CA LEU A 5 40.10 -1.88 56.55
C LEU A 5 38.85 -2.32 55.79
N THR A 6 37.69 -1.82 56.19
CA THR A 6 36.41 -2.05 55.51
C THR A 6 36.36 -1.19 54.25
N VAL A 7 36.44 -1.81 53.07
CA VAL A 7 36.20 -1.16 51.79
C VAL A 7 34.69 -1.10 51.56
N VAL A 8 34.11 0.09 51.60
CA VAL A 8 32.72 0.33 51.19
C VAL A 8 32.72 0.52 49.68
N MET A 9 32.27 -0.50 48.94
CA MET A 9 31.93 -0.35 47.51
C MET A 9 30.64 0.44 47.39
N VAL A 10 30.72 1.67 46.90
CA VAL A 10 29.56 2.44 46.45
C VAL A 10 29.22 1.95 45.04
N PHE A 11 28.12 1.22 44.89
CA PHE A 11 27.54 0.95 43.58
C PHE A 11 27.00 2.26 43.02
N GLY A 12 27.69 2.81 42.00
CA GLY A 12 27.13 3.87 41.18
C GLY A 12 25.93 3.32 40.41
N LEU A 13 24.74 3.84 40.70
CA LEU A 13 23.59 3.70 39.82
C LEU A 13 23.96 4.34 38.49
N ALA A 14 24.20 3.52 37.46
CA ALA A 14 24.22 4.00 36.10
C ALA A 14 22.82 4.54 35.79
N VAL A 15 22.68 5.86 35.81
CA VAL A 15 21.53 6.53 35.19
C VAL A 15 21.69 6.28 33.69
N THR A 16 20.98 5.29 33.17
CA THR A 16 20.77 5.18 31.73
C THR A 16 20.00 6.43 31.31
N THR A 17 20.69 7.40 30.75
CA THR A 17 20.07 8.50 30.02
C THR A 17 19.22 7.85 28.93
N LEU A 18 17.89 7.91 29.06
CA LEU A 18 16.98 7.60 27.97
C LEU A 18 17.45 8.40 26.75
N GLN A 19 17.86 7.69 25.69
CA GLN A 19 18.15 8.33 24.42
C GLN A 19 16.87 9.04 23.98
N ALA A 20 16.93 10.36 23.82
CA ALA A 20 15.78 11.17 23.44
C ALA A 20 15.22 10.69 22.09
N ASP A 21 13.91 10.53 22.01
CA ASP A 21 13.18 10.17 20.79
C ASP A 21 12.79 11.46 20.06
N HIS A 22 13.75 11.97 19.29
CA HIS A 22 13.67 13.29 18.67
C HIS A 22 12.47 13.46 17.75
N ILE A 23 12.14 12.46 16.93
CA ILE A 23 11.01 12.53 16.00
C ILE A 23 9.69 12.52 16.76
N ARG A 24 9.55 11.66 17.77
CA ARG A 24 8.37 11.62 18.62
C ARG A 24 8.14 12.93 19.36
N ASP A 25 9.20 13.54 19.88
CA ASP A 25 9.12 14.83 20.58
C ASP A 25 8.67 15.95 19.62
N LEU A 26 9.24 16.01 18.42
CA LEU A 26 8.82 16.95 17.37
C LEU A 26 7.36 16.74 16.98
N GLN A 27 6.95 15.50 16.73
CA GLN A 27 5.58 15.15 16.36
C GLN A 27 4.59 15.57 17.46
N THR A 28 4.90 15.25 18.73
CA THR A 28 4.05 15.57 19.87
C THR A 28 3.87 17.09 20.00
N ALA A 29 4.98 17.84 19.95
CA ALA A 29 4.96 19.30 20.00
C ALA A 29 4.17 19.90 18.83
N ALA A 30 4.33 19.35 17.62
CA ALA A 30 3.64 19.81 16.42
C ALA A 30 2.12 19.70 16.52
N ILE A 31 1.61 18.56 17.02
CA ILE A 31 0.17 18.32 17.18
C ILE A 31 -0.44 19.22 18.26
N GLU A 32 0.26 19.38 19.40
CA GLU A 32 -0.20 20.20 20.52
C GLU A 32 -0.23 21.69 20.18
N ALA A 33 0.77 22.18 19.45
CA ALA A 33 0.83 23.56 18.99
C ALA A 33 0.02 23.84 17.70
N ASN A 34 -0.41 22.78 17.00
CA ASN A 34 -0.90 22.83 15.61
C ASN A 34 0.05 23.59 14.66
N LYS A 35 1.35 23.48 14.91
CA LYS A 35 2.38 24.19 14.16
C LYS A 35 3.72 23.49 14.35
N ALA A 36 4.49 23.36 13.28
CA ALA A 36 5.86 22.88 13.35
C ALA A 36 6.76 23.65 12.41
N GLU A 37 8.00 23.90 12.82
CA GLU A 37 8.97 24.57 11.96
C GLU A 37 9.53 23.66 10.87
N PHE A 38 9.57 22.35 11.11
CA PHE A 38 10.13 21.39 10.15
C PHE A 38 9.24 21.22 8.91
N GLY A 39 7.93 21.43 9.03
CA GLY A 39 6.97 21.11 7.97
C GLY A 39 5.51 21.11 8.42
N HIS A 40 4.61 20.74 7.51
CA HIS A 40 3.15 20.70 7.71
C HIS A 40 2.47 19.77 6.70
N TRP A 41 1.24 19.34 6.99
CA TRP A 41 0.38 18.69 6.00
C TRP A 41 -0.59 19.69 5.40
N GLY A 42 -0.52 19.87 4.08
CA GLY A 42 -1.37 20.77 3.31
C GLY A 42 -0.59 21.90 2.65
N HIS A 43 -1.30 22.99 2.34
CA HIS A 43 -0.73 24.16 1.66
C HIS A 43 -0.52 25.36 2.61
N ASP A 44 -1.08 25.33 3.82
CA ASP A 44 -0.95 26.42 4.79
C ASP A 44 0.11 26.11 5.86
N PRO A 45 1.29 26.75 5.80
CA PRO A 45 2.37 26.52 6.77
C PRO A 45 2.02 26.99 8.20
N ALA A 46 0.94 27.75 8.39
CA ALA A 46 0.47 28.13 9.72
C ALA A 46 -0.38 27.04 10.40
N ASN A 47 -0.73 25.97 9.68
CA ASN A 47 -1.62 24.92 10.16
C ASN A 47 -1.03 23.53 9.90
N TYR A 48 -0.34 22.97 10.90
CA TYR A 48 0.32 21.66 10.77
C TYR A 48 -0.63 20.54 10.33
N LYS A 49 -1.89 20.58 10.79
CA LYS A 49 -2.90 19.54 10.59
C LYS A 49 -3.93 19.89 9.52
N GLN A 50 -3.60 20.77 8.57
CA GLN A 50 -4.57 21.34 7.62
C GLN A 50 -5.22 20.26 6.75
N TRP A 51 -4.44 19.26 6.32
CA TRP A 51 -4.86 18.22 5.41
C TRP A 51 -4.52 16.84 5.97
N GLY A 52 -5.36 15.84 5.71
CA GLY A 52 -5.12 14.47 6.18
C GLY A 52 -5.87 13.49 5.32
N THR A 53 -5.79 13.68 4.00
CA THR A 53 -6.27 12.75 2.97
C THR A 53 -5.36 12.90 1.75
N HIS A 54 -5.68 12.26 0.64
CA HIS A 54 -4.71 12.09 -0.45
C HIS A 54 -4.49 13.39 -1.24
N THR A 55 -3.56 13.33 -2.18
CA THR A 55 -3.23 14.43 -3.08
C THR A 55 -3.01 13.94 -4.50
N ASN A 56 -3.12 14.88 -5.43
CA ASN A 56 -2.77 14.67 -6.83
C ASN A 56 -1.27 14.93 -7.11
N ARG A 57 -0.40 14.93 -6.10
CA ARG A 57 1.06 15.15 -6.28
C ARG A 57 1.66 14.02 -7.10
N LEU A 58 2.59 14.34 -8.01
CA LEU A 58 3.30 13.32 -8.78
C LEU A 58 4.12 12.39 -7.86
N ILE A 59 4.10 11.10 -8.17
CA ILE A 59 4.64 10.05 -7.30
C ILE A 59 5.92 9.43 -7.89
N PRO A 60 7.02 9.33 -7.13
CA PRO A 60 8.23 8.64 -7.57
C PRO A 60 8.04 7.15 -7.91
N VAL A 61 8.75 6.67 -8.93
CA VAL A 61 8.77 5.26 -9.36
C VAL A 61 10.22 4.81 -9.48
N TYR A 62 10.56 3.71 -8.82
CA TYR A 62 11.87 3.05 -8.88
C TYR A 62 11.72 1.68 -9.52
N THR A 63 12.55 1.36 -10.50
CA THR A 63 12.59 0.02 -11.09
C THR A 63 13.96 -0.61 -10.95
N PHE A 64 14.00 -1.93 -10.84
CA PHE A 64 15.20 -2.75 -10.71
C PHE A 64 15.11 -3.93 -11.66
N GLY A 65 16.21 -4.24 -12.35
CA GLY A 65 16.25 -5.22 -13.42
C GLY A 65 15.74 -4.71 -14.76
N ALA A 66 15.19 -3.50 -14.87
CA ALA A 66 14.58 -2.99 -16.11
C ALA A 66 15.60 -2.96 -17.28
N LEU A 67 16.80 -2.40 -17.05
CA LEU A 67 17.84 -2.32 -18.08
C LEU A 67 18.69 -3.60 -18.21
N SER A 68 19.37 -3.76 -19.35
CA SER A 68 20.58 -4.60 -19.46
C SER A 68 21.75 -3.95 -18.71
N PRO A 69 22.71 -4.74 -18.16
CA PRO A 69 23.97 -4.20 -17.63
C PRO A 69 24.75 -3.31 -18.63
N SER A 70 24.47 -3.44 -19.93
CA SER A 70 25.04 -2.60 -21.00
C SER A 70 24.31 -1.27 -21.23
N GLY A 71 23.25 -0.97 -20.46
CA GLY A 71 22.40 0.22 -20.65
C GLY A 71 21.44 0.15 -21.84
N SER A 72 21.51 -0.93 -22.63
CA SER A 72 20.53 -1.22 -23.68
C SER A 72 19.22 -1.73 -23.07
N ALA A 73 18.11 -1.35 -23.69
CA ALA A 73 16.80 -1.88 -23.34
C ALA A 73 16.79 -3.37 -23.72
N LYS A 74 16.48 -4.28 -22.79
CA LYS A 74 16.42 -5.73 -23.07
C LYS A 74 15.26 -6.00 -24.02
N SER A 75 15.51 -6.64 -25.16
CA SER A 75 14.55 -6.84 -26.27
C SER A 75 13.11 -7.07 -25.78
N GLY A 76 12.18 -6.30 -26.33
CA GLY A 76 10.74 -6.53 -26.15
C GLY A 76 10.30 -7.84 -26.79
N ASP A 77 9.01 -8.11 -26.70
CA ASP A 77 8.45 -9.35 -27.24
C ASP A 77 8.62 -9.45 -28.77
N SER A 78 8.47 -10.66 -29.31
CA SER A 78 8.48 -10.89 -30.76
C SER A 78 7.23 -10.36 -31.47
N SER A 79 6.24 -9.85 -30.73
CA SER A 79 4.96 -9.34 -31.26
C SER A 79 4.98 -7.82 -31.55
N GLY A 80 5.96 -7.10 -31.00
CA GLY A 80 6.10 -5.64 -31.11
C GLY A 80 5.07 -4.85 -30.28
N LYS A 81 4.21 -5.52 -29.51
CA LYS A 81 3.10 -4.88 -28.76
C LYS A 81 3.55 -4.34 -27.41
N HIS A 82 4.51 -5.01 -26.77
CA HIS A 82 5.13 -4.57 -25.52
C HIS A 82 6.64 -4.46 -25.74
N GLY A 83 7.13 -3.23 -25.63
CA GLY A 83 8.54 -2.91 -25.80
C GLY A 83 9.43 -3.52 -24.72
N PRO A 84 10.74 -3.23 -24.74
CA PRO A 84 11.64 -3.64 -23.67
C PRO A 84 11.16 -3.14 -22.31
N VAL A 85 11.50 -3.83 -21.21
CA VAL A 85 11.23 -3.36 -19.84
C VAL A 85 12.01 -2.08 -19.59
N ASP A 86 11.43 -0.93 -19.92
CA ASP A 86 12.13 0.34 -19.95
C ASP A 86 11.18 1.49 -19.61
N LEU A 87 11.41 2.12 -18.46
CA LEU A 87 10.64 3.26 -17.99
C LEU A 87 10.68 4.45 -18.97
N ARG A 88 11.73 4.55 -19.80
CA ARG A 88 11.89 5.60 -20.82
C ARG A 88 10.85 5.51 -21.94
N ASN A 89 10.18 4.38 -22.09
CA ASN A 89 9.09 4.22 -23.06
C ASN A 89 7.84 5.03 -22.69
N PHE A 90 7.77 5.55 -21.45
CA PHE A 90 6.55 6.17 -20.91
C PHE A 90 6.78 7.58 -20.34
N ASN A 91 8.03 8.06 -20.30
CA ASN A 91 8.39 9.34 -19.72
C ASN A 91 8.99 10.29 -20.76
N GLY A 92 9.27 11.54 -20.37
CA GLY A 92 9.83 12.56 -21.25
C GLY A 92 9.04 12.67 -22.57
N ALA A 93 9.74 12.66 -23.70
CA ALA A 93 9.13 12.73 -25.04
C ALA A 93 8.08 11.64 -25.33
N ASN A 94 8.11 10.52 -24.61
CA ASN A 94 7.16 9.42 -24.80
C ASN A 94 5.91 9.50 -23.91
N SER A 95 5.88 10.45 -22.96
CA SER A 95 4.78 10.64 -22.02
C SER A 95 3.42 10.73 -22.72
N ALA A 96 2.42 10.06 -22.14
CA ALA A 96 1.03 10.16 -22.58
C ALA A 96 0.47 11.58 -22.48
N TYR A 97 1.02 12.39 -21.57
CA TYR A 97 0.57 13.75 -21.31
C TYR A 97 1.05 14.77 -22.36
N ARG A 98 1.90 14.35 -23.30
CA ARG A 98 2.32 15.17 -24.46
C ARG A 98 1.40 15.03 -25.68
N ASP A 99 0.43 14.12 -25.65
CA ASP A 99 -0.35 13.71 -26.83
C ASP A 99 -1.85 13.62 -26.51
N GLU A 100 -2.67 14.42 -27.19
CA GLU A 100 -4.12 14.44 -26.97
C GLU A 100 -4.80 13.10 -27.23
N ALA A 101 -4.36 12.33 -28.22
CA ALA A 101 -4.94 11.04 -28.53
C ALA A 101 -4.59 10.00 -27.45
N LYS A 102 -3.38 10.05 -26.87
CA LYS A 102 -3.02 9.25 -25.70
C LYS A 102 -3.86 9.63 -24.48
N LEU A 103 -4.05 10.92 -24.20
CA LEU A 103 -4.94 11.37 -23.11
C LEU A 103 -6.39 10.91 -23.31
N LYS A 104 -6.94 11.02 -24.54
CA LYS A 104 -8.27 10.49 -24.87
C LYS A 104 -8.38 9.00 -24.65
N ARG A 105 -7.31 8.22 -24.90
CA ARG A 105 -7.30 6.78 -24.61
C ARG A 105 -7.28 6.49 -23.11
N LEU A 106 -6.52 7.25 -22.33
CA LEU A 106 -6.44 7.07 -20.87
C LEU A 106 -7.75 7.45 -20.16
N TYR A 107 -8.34 8.59 -20.52
CA TYR A 107 -9.45 9.20 -19.78
C TYR A 107 -10.80 9.15 -20.51
N GLY A 108 -10.87 8.60 -21.72
CA GLY A 108 -12.04 8.74 -22.61
C GLY A 108 -12.28 10.16 -23.13
N ARG A 109 -11.45 11.12 -22.72
CA ARG A 109 -11.50 12.56 -23.04
C ARG A 109 -10.10 13.17 -22.88
N VAL A 110 -9.90 14.41 -23.30
CA VAL A 110 -8.72 15.19 -22.89
C VAL A 110 -9.11 15.95 -21.63
N PRO A 111 -8.57 15.64 -20.44
CA PRO A 111 -8.85 16.45 -19.27
C PRO A 111 -8.36 17.88 -19.47
N ALA A 112 -9.11 18.84 -18.93
CA ALA A 112 -8.78 20.25 -19.08
C ALA A 112 -7.36 20.53 -18.57
N HIS A 113 -6.59 21.35 -19.28
CA HIS A 113 -5.26 21.81 -18.84
C HIS A 113 -4.28 20.68 -18.43
N THR A 114 -4.45 19.49 -18.98
CA THR A 114 -3.62 18.31 -18.69
C THR A 114 -2.62 18.00 -19.81
N LEU A 115 -2.91 18.43 -21.05
CA LEU A 115 -1.96 18.34 -22.14
C LEU A 115 -0.75 19.24 -21.85
N ASN A 116 0.41 18.63 -21.69
CA ASN A 116 1.66 19.30 -21.40
C ASN A 116 2.74 18.77 -22.34
N LYS A 117 3.15 19.59 -23.32
CA LYS A 117 4.20 19.25 -24.29
C LYS A 117 5.57 18.98 -23.66
N ASP A 118 5.79 19.41 -22.41
CA ASP A 118 7.03 19.30 -21.65
C ASP A 118 6.91 18.27 -20.50
N ALA A 119 5.90 17.38 -20.53
CA ALA A 119 5.68 16.39 -19.47
C ALA A 119 6.84 15.39 -19.37
N GLU A 120 7.53 15.37 -18.23
CA GLU A 120 8.58 14.38 -17.93
C GLU A 120 8.04 13.14 -17.21
N TYR A 121 6.81 13.19 -16.72
CA TYR A 121 6.16 12.12 -15.96
C TYR A 121 5.43 11.11 -16.86
N LEU A 122 5.31 9.88 -16.36
CA LEU A 122 4.49 8.83 -16.96
C LEU A 122 3.07 8.82 -16.37
N ASP A 123 2.21 7.96 -16.89
CA ASP A 123 0.92 7.66 -16.27
C ASP A 123 1.03 6.43 -15.36
N GLN A 124 0.25 6.40 -14.28
CA GLN A 124 0.21 5.26 -13.35
C GLN A 124 -0.19 3.93 -14.02
N THR A 125 -0.96 3.98 -15.12
CA THR A 125 -1.27 2.79 -15.92
C THR A 125 -0.03 2.14 -16.54
N ASN A 126 1.07 2.88 -16.72
CA ASN A 126 2.30 2.31 -17.28
C ASN A 126 3.04 1.40 -16.30
N VAL A 127 2.66 1.38 -15.01
CA VAL A 127 3.14 0.35 -14.06
C VAL A 127 2.64 -1.04 -14.50
N TYR A 128 1.41 -1.15 -15.01
CA TYR A 128 0.90 -2.39 -15.62
C TYR A 128 1.73 -2.77 -16.84
N ASP A 129 2.00 -1.82 -17.75
CA ASP A 129 2.76 -2.06 -18.97
C ASP A 129 4.17 -2.58 -18.69
N LEU A 130 4.85 -2.08 -17.65
CA LEU A 130 6.17 -2.55 -17.23
C LEU A 130 6.15 -3.99 -16.74
N GLN A 131 5.14 -4.37 -15.93
CA GLN A 131 4.97 -5.73 -15.44
C GLN A 131 4.66 -6.69 -16.59
N LYS A 132 3.80 -6.27 -17.52
CA LYS A 132 3.45 -7.05 -18.71
C LYS A 132 4.66 -7.25 -19.63
N ALA A 133 5.42 -6.20 -19.91
CA ALA A 133 6.65 -6.27 -20.68
C ALA A 133 7.70 -7.19 -20.03
N ALA A 134 7.75 -7.24 -18.69
CA ALA A 134 8.63 -8.17 -17.98
C ALA A 134 8.28 -9.62 -18.29
N PHE A 135 7.02 -10.01 -18.13
CA PHE A 135 6.61 -11.37 -18.46
C PHE A 135 6.77 -11.70 -19.95
N ASP A 136 6.41 -10.78 -20.85
CA ASP A 136 6.56 -11.02 -22.29
C ASP A 136 8.03 -11.15 -22.71
N SER A 137 8.95 -10.53 -21.98
CA SER A 137 10.41 -10.70 -22.16
C SER A 137 10.96 -12.00 -21.55
N GLY A 138 10.11 -12.85 -20.97
CA GLY A 138 10.48 -14.15 -20.38
C GLY A 138 10.97 -14.08 -18.94
N ARG A 139 10.74 -12.97 -18.22
CA ARG A 139 11.08 -12.90 -16.79
C ARG A 139 10.18 -13.81 -15.98
N LYS A 140 10.75 -14.40 -14.94
CA LYS A 140 10.07 -15.35 -14.06
C LYS A 140 9.48 -14.68 -12.84
N TYR A 141 10.14 -13.63 -12.32
CA TYR A 141 9.78 -13.07 -11.02
C TYR A 141 9.45 -11.59 -11.17
N VAL A 142 8.20 -11.21 -10.92
CA VAL A 142 7.77 -9.80 -10.97
C VAL A 142 7.24 -9.40 -9.60
N PHE A 143 7.85 -8.37 -9.04
CA PHE A 143 7.49 -7.81 -7.74
C PHE A 143 6.96 -6.38 -7.92
N LEU A 144 5.85 -6.07 -7.26
CA LEU A 144 5.31 -4.73 -7.12
C LEU A 144 5.23 -4.38 -5.63
N VAL A 145 6.05 -3.42 -5.19
CA VAL A 145 6.01 -2.91 -3.82
C VAL A 145 5.36 -1.54 -3.81
N ILE A 146 4.29 -1.41 -3.03
CA ILE A 146 3.50 -0.19 -2.88
C ILE A 146 3.62 0.31 -1.45
N PHE A 147 3.98 1.58 -1.31
CA PHE A 147 3.89 2.30 -0.05
C PHE A 147 2.65 3.20 -0.13
N ASP A 148 1.53 2.78 0.47
CA ASP A 148 0.26 3.50 0.35
C ASP A 148 0.43 4.93 0.90
N GLY A 149 0.05 5.95 0.13
CA GLY A 149 0.13 7.36 0.56
C GLY A 149 1.54 7.94 0.74
N MET A 150 2.62 7.26 0.29
CA MET A 150 4.00 7.75 0.42
C MET A 150 4.37 8.76 -0.68
N ASP A 151 4.26 10.05 -0.37
CA ASP A 151 4.77 11.09 -1.26
C ASP A 151 6.28 11.32 -1.14
N TRP A 152 6.80 12.25 -1.95
CA TRP A 152 8.22 12.59 -1.98
C TRP A 152 8.75 13.13 -0.65
N ASP A 153 7.98 13.96 0.06
CA ASP A 153 8.38 14.52 1.35
C ASP A 153 8.29 13.46 2.45
N THR A 154 7.30 12.55 2.41
CA THR A 154 7.25 11.38 3.30
C THR A 154 8.49 10.50 3.11
N THR A 155 8.86 10.21 1.87
CA THR A 155 10.09 9.47 1.53
C THR A 155 11.33 10.20 2.06
N ARG A 156 11.37 11.52 1.91
CA ARG A 156 12.47 12.37 2.35
C ARG A 156 12.62 12.42 3.87
N ALA A 157 11.53 12.50 4.61
CA ALA A 157 11.54 12.46 6.07
C ALA A 157 12.16 11.15 6.57
N ALA A 158 11.76 10.01 6.00
CA ALA A 158 12.33 8.71 6.34
C ALA A 158 13.82 8.60 5.96
N ALA A 159 14.22 9.09 4.77
CA ALA A 159 15.62 9.13 4.35
C ALA A 159 16.50 9.97 5.31
N ILE A 160 16.00 11.12 5.76
CA ILE A 160 16.70 11.99 6.71
C ILE A 160 16.85 11.29 8.07
N HIS A 161 15.77 10.70 8.58
CA HIS A 161 15.82 9.95 9.83
C HIS A 161 16.85 8.81 9.77
N LYS A 162 16.84 8.02 8.68
CA LYS A 162 17.72 6.87 8.52
C LYS A 162 19.20 7.26 8.43
N THR A 163 19.52 8.36 7.74
CA THR A 163 20.92 8.76 7.48
C THR A 163 21.46 9.83 8.41
N ALA A 164 20.60 10.45 9.22
CA ALA A 164 20.91 11.66 9.97
C ALA A 164 21.53 12.77 9.08
N SER A 165 21.11 12.85 7.81
CA SER A 165 21.64 13.79 6.82
C SER A 165 20.59 14.14 5.75
N ILE A 166 20.76 15.26 5.06
CA ILE A 166 19.90 15.65 3.95
C ILE A 166 20.58 15.28 2.63
N GLY A 167 20.38 14.03 2.19
CA GLY A 167 20.82 13.57 0.87
C GLY A 167 19.73 13.73 -0.20
N TYR A 168 18.51 13.28 0.10
CA TYR A 168 17.42 13.25 -0.85
C TYR A 168 16.77 14.64 -1.05
N THR A 169 17.21 15.34 -2.10
CA THR A 169 16.79 16.72 -2.41
C THR A 169 16.08 16.85 -3.77
N SER A 170 16.30 15.92 -4.69
CA SER A 170 15.59 15.78 -5.96
C SER A 170 15.96 14.43 -6.60
N GLY A 171 15.28 14.04 -7.68
CA GLY A 171 15.67 12.90 -8.49
C GLY A 171 15.63 11.57 -7.72
N ARG A 172 16.62 10.71 -7.94
CA ARG A 172 16.75 9.42 -7.26
C ARG A 172 17.74 9.51 -6.10
N GLY A 173 17.25 9.20 -4.90
CA GLY A 173 18.00 8.62 -3.80
C GLY A 173 19.03 9.46 -3.02
N THR A 174 19.75 8.73 -2.16
CA THR A 174 20.63 9.03 -1.01
C THR A 174 19.97 8.96 0.38
N GLY A 175 19.38 7.81 0.72
CA GLY A 175 18.82 7.56 2.05
C GLY A 175 18.37 6.13 2.32
N LEU A 176 17.26 5.74 1.69
CA LEU A 176 16.64 4.43 1.87
C LEU A 176 17.33 3.35 1.02
N HIS A 177 17.10 2.07 1.33
CA HIS A 177 17.70 0.97 0.55
C HIS A 177 17.20 1.00 -0.90
N PHE A 178 15.90 1.11 -1.13
CA PHE A 178 15.35 1.16 -2.51
C PHE A 178 15.81 2.39 -3.31
N GLN A 179 16.20 3.46 -2.62
CA GLN A 179 16.71 4.66 -3.25
C GLN A 179 18.11 4.43 -3.86
N ASP A 180 18.99 3.76 -3.12
CA ASP A 180 20.42 3.69 -3.43
C ASP A 180 20.88 2.35 -4.00
N TYR A 181 20.10 1.30 -3.78
CA TYR A 181 20.40 -0.01 -4.32
C TYR A 181 20.39 0.02 -5.85
N THR A 182 21.47 -0.48 -6.47
CA THR A 182 21.75 -0.29 -7.90
C THR A 182 21.37 -1.49 -8.76
N ALA A 183 21.04 -2.64 -8.17
CA ALA A 183 20.73 -3.89 -8.89
C ALA A 183 21.70 -4.18 -10.05
N GLY A 184 23.01 -4.03 -9.82
CA GLY A 184 24.03 -4.22 -10.86
C GLY A 184 23.96 -3.20 -12.02
N GLY A 185 23.48 -1.99 -11.76
CA GLY A 185 23.33 -0.92 -12.76
C GLY A 185 22.06 -1.02 -13.62
N THR A 186 21.10 -1.87 -13.24
CA THR A 186 19.88 -2.11 -14.04
C THR A 186 18.69 -1.24 -13.66
N THR A 187 18.90 -0.26 -12.77
CA THR A 187 17.81 0.52 -12.20
C THR A 187 17.39 1.71 -13.06
N GLN A 188 16.13 2.09 -12.95
CA GLN A 188 15.61 3.34 -13.50
C GLN A 188 14.80 4.09 -12.45
N PHE A 189 14.59 5.37 -12.72
CA PHE A 189 13.83 6.28 -11.88
C PHE A 189 12.97 7.18 -12.76
N GLY A 190 11.77 7.47 -12.27
CA GLY A 190 10.85 8.42 -12.87
C GLY A 190 9.80 8.81 -11.86
N PHE A 191 8.72 9.44 -12.33
CA PHE A 191 7.59 9.81 -11.49
C PHE A 191 6.32 9.85 -12.34
N MET A 192 5.17 9.61 -11.71
CA MET A 192 3.92 9.35 -12.41
C MET A 192 2.78 10.23 -11.92
N CYS A 193 1.81 10.48 -12.81
CA CYS A 193 0.52 11.03 -12.45
C CYS A 193 -0.44 9.92 -12.01
N THR A 194 -1.00 10.07 -10.82
CA THR A 194 -1.89 9.10 -10.17
C THR A 194 -3.37 9.45 -10.27
N SER A 195 -3.73 10.60 -10.84
CA SER A 195 -5.12 11.07 -10.93
C SER A 195 -6.08 10.02 -11.47
N PRO A 196 -7.27 9.81 -10.87
CA PRO A 196 -8.21 8.76 -11.26
C PRO A 196 -8.88 9.13 -12.58
N HIS A 197 -9.66 8.23 -13.19
CA HIS A 197 -10.55 8.64 -14.27
C HIS A 197 -11.52 9.72 -13.78
N ASN A 198 -12.14 9.52 -12.61
CA ASN A 198 -13.03 10.47 -11.96
C ASN A 198 -13.23 10.16 -10.47
N ALA A 199 -13.82 11.08 -9.74
CA ALA A 199 -14.31 10.90 -8.37
C ALA A 199 -15.81 11.24 -8.30
N GLY A 200 -16.44 10.93 -7.15
CA GLY A 200 -17.87 11.18 -6.92
C GLY A 200 -18.80 10.24 -7.71
N THR A 201 -18.29 9.06 -8.06
CA THR A 201 -19.15 7.96 -8.52
C THR A 201 -20.01 7.48 -7.35
N LYS A 202 -21.24 7.07 -7.65
CA LYS A 202 -22.16 6.42 -6.75
C LYS A 202 -22.39 5.01 -7.27
N THR A 203 -22.46 4.08 -6.35
CA THR A 203 -22.55 2.65 -6.64
C THR A 203 -23.69 2.02 -5.85
N ASP A 204 -24.10 0.85 -6.31
CA ASP A 204 -24.89 -0.10 -5.54
C ASP A 204 -24.08 -1.40 -5.44
N PRO A 205 -23.42 -1.68 -4.30
CA PRO A 205 -22.64 -2.89 -4.11
C PRO A 205 -23.49 -4.16 -4.03
N SER A 206 -24.79 -4.06 -3.73
CA SER A 206 -25.66 -5.24 -3.71
C SER A 206 -26.05 -5.67 -5.13
N LEU A 207 -26.22 -4.70 -6.04
CA LEU A 207 -26.49 -4.97 -7.44
C LEU A 207 -25.23 -5.01 -8.31
N GLN A 208 -24.08 -4.63 -7.76
CA GLN A 208 -22.81 -4.44 -8.47
C GLN A 208 -22.97 -3.51 -9.68
N THR A 209 -23.56 -2.33 -9.44
CA THR A 209 -23.82 -1.34 -10.50
C THR A 209 -23.26 0.03 -10.16
N VAL A 210 -22.76 0.72 -11.19
CA VAL A 210 -22.43 2.14 -11.13
C VAL A 210 -23.67 2.96 -11.50
N LEU A 211 -24.07 3.88 -10.62
CA LEU A 211 -25.33 4.64 -10.73
C LEU A 211 -25.16 5.96 -11.51
N ASN A 212 -23.95 6.47 -11.62
CA ASN A 212 -23.60 7.66 -12.40
C ASN A 212 -22.20 7.54 -13.03
N PRO A 213 -22.05 6.78 -14.13
CA PRO A 213 -20.77 6.64 -14.82
C PRO A 213 -20.13 7.99 -15.15
N GLY A 214 -18.84 8.14 -14.84
CA GLY A 214 -18.09 9.39 -14.98
C GLY A 214 -18.12 10.32 -13.76
N GLY A 215 -18.91 10.02 -12.73
CA GLY A 215 -18.87 10.70 -11.44
C GLY A 215 -19.27 12.18 -11.48
N THR A 216 -18.70 12.98 -10.59
CA THR A 216 -18.97 14.43 -10.48
C THR A 216 -17.73 15.30 -10.66
N MET A 217 -16.54 14.72 -10.55
CA MET A 217 -15.27 15.41 -10.74
C MET A 217 -14.33 14.56 -11.58
N PHE A 218 -13.78 15.13 -12.63
CA PHE A 218 -12.86 14.44 -13.52
C PHE A 218 -11.43 14.48 -12.99
N GLY A 219 -10.66 13.43 -13.22
CA GLY A 219 -9.21 13.49 -13.03
C GLY A 219 -8.51 14.22 -14.18
N GLY A 220 -7.20 14.35 -14.02
CA GLY A 220 -6.27 15.12 -14.85
C GLY A 220 -5.12 15.67 -14.00
N TYR A 221 -4.15 16.29 -14.65
CA TYR A 221 -3.03 16.93 -13.95
C TYR A 221 -2.58 18.22 -14.64
N ASN A 222 -2.80 19.36 -13.99
CA ASN A 222 -2.26 20.64 -14.41
C ASN A 222 -0.88 20.85 -13.78
N VAL A 223 0.15 20.86 -14.63
CA VAL A 223 1.55 21.00 -14.25
C VAL A 223 1.90 22.36 -13.65
N GLU A 224 1.23 23.43 -14.08
CA GLU A 224 1.48 24.79 -13.57
C GLU A 224 1.06 24.91 -12.10
N HIS A 225 -0.05 24.23 -11.75
CA HIS A 225 -0.66 24.30 -10.42
C HIS A 225 -0.10 23.23 -9.48
N GLY A 226 0.08 22.00 -9.97
CA GLY A 226 0.59 20.88 -9.16
C GLY A 226 2.11 20.81 -9.08
N GLY A 227 2.82 21.42 -10.03
CA GLY A 227 4.27 21.35 -10.16
C GLY A 227 4.75 20.34 -11.22
N PRO A 228 5.92 20.54 -11.83
CA PRO A 228 6.44 19.70 -12.92
C PRO A 228 7.02 18.35 -12.49
N ASN A 229 7.30 18.19 -11.19
CA ASN A 229 7.91 16.99 -10.62
C ASN A 229 7.56 16.94 -9.12
N PRO A 230 7.87 15.84 -8.40
CA PRO A 230 7.46 15.68 -7.01
C PRO A 230 8.05 16.69 -6.01
N TRP A 231 9.17 17.35 -6.32
CA TRP A 231 9.91 18.23 -5.40
C TRP A 231 9.83 19.72 -5.73
N THR A 232 9.25 20.07 -6.89
CA THR A 232 9.08 21.47 -7.30
C THR A 232 7.62 21.85 -7.12
N PRO A 233 7.27 22.76 -6.19
CA PRO A 233 5.89 23.16 -5.98
C PRO A 233 5.34 23.90 -7.22
N GLY A 234 4.06 23.73 -7.48
CA GLY A 234 3.33 24.55 -8.45
C GLY A 234 2.88 25.89 -7.86
N ASN A 235 2.11 26.65 -8.64
CA ASN A 235 1.67 28.00 -8.26
C ASN A 235 0.34 28.06 -7.47
N ASP A 236 -0.29 26.93 -7.21
CA ASP A 236 -1.60 26.83 -6.55
C ASP A 236 -1.64 25.61 -5.63
N GLY A 237 -1.21 25.76 -4.37
CA GLY A 237 -1.21 24.65 -3.41
C GLY A 237 -2.58 23.95 -3.21
N PRO A 238 -3.69 24.68 -3.06
CA PRO A 238 -5.04 24.10 -2.98
C PRO A 238 -5.43 23.19 -4.16
N TYR A 239 -4.82 23.33 -5.33
CA TYR A 239 -5.07 22.45 -6.48
C TYR A 239 -4.80 20.97 -6.16
N LEU A 240 -3.70 20.67 -5.46
CA LEU A 240 -3.30 19.28 -5.17
C LEU A 240 -4.33 18.51 -4.33
N ILE A 241 -5.23 19.22 -3.66
CA ILE A 241 -6.29 18.68 -2.80
C ILE A 241 -7.68 18.95 -3.35
N SER A 242 -7.79 19.25 -4.65
CA SER A 242 -9.05 19.54 -5.33
C SER A 242 -9.82 20.70 -4.69
N LYS A 243 -9.11 21.73 -4.21
CA LYS A 243 -9.70 22.95 -3.60
C LYS A 243 -9.26 24.25 -4.26
N SER A 244 -8.74 24.20 -5.49
CA SER A 244 -8.41 25.41 -6.26
C SER A 244 -9.66 26.30 -6.42
N GLU A 245 -9.51 27.60 -6.19
CA GLU A 245 -10.53 28.59 -6.51
C GLU A 245 -10.64 28.84 -8.02
N GLN A 246 -9.63 28.41 -8.78
CA GLN A 246 -9.58 28.54 -10.23
C GLN A 246 -10.32 27.35 -10.88
N LYS A 247 -11.63 27.50 -11.05
CA LYS A 247 -12.55 26.40 -11.40
C LYS A 247 -12.29 25.61 -12.71
N PRO A 248 -11.67 26.11 -13.80
CA PRO A 248 -11.39 25.24 -14.94
C PRO A 248 -10.26 24.23 -14.69
N PHE A 249 -9.58 24.31 -13.53
CA PHE A 249 -8.41 23.48 -13.19
C PHE A 249 -8.70 22.51 -12.04
N LEU A 250 -9.97 22.24 -11.70
CA LEU A 250 -10.27 21.33 -10.59
C LEU A 250 -10.20 19.87 -11.07
N HIS A 251 -9.14 19.17 -10.69
CA HIS A 251 -9.00 17.73 -10.92
C HIS A 251 -9.16 16.94 -9.64
N ALA A 252 -9.75 15.75 -9.74
CA ALA A 252 -9.79 14.78 -8.65
C ALA A 252 -8.38 14.26 -8.33
N TYR A 253 -8.11 14.07 -7.03
CA TYR A 253 -7.07 13.16 -6.57
C TYR A 253 -7.64 11.75 -6.41
N THR A 254 -6.76 10.76 -6.54
CA THR A 254 -7.13 9.34 -6.52
C THR A 254 -7.34 8.85 -5.10
N ASP A 255 -8.17 7.83 -4.93
CA ASP A 255 -8.12 6.96 -3.76
C ASP A 255 -7.19 5.75 -4.03
N SER A 256 -6.91 4.95 -3.01
CA SER A 256 -6.09 3.74 -3.14
C SER A 256 -6.66 2.69 -4.10
N SER A 257 -7.98 2.64 -4.27
CA SER A 257 -8.63 1.64 -5.12
C SER A 257 -8.40 1.92 -6.61
N SER A 258 -8.67 3.16 -7.03
CA SER A 258 -8.51 3.55 -8.44
C SER A 258 -7.04 3.63 -8.87
N SER A 259 -6.14 3.99 -7.94
CA SER A 259 -4.70 4.01 -8.17
C SER A 259 -4.12 2.60 -8.31
N ALA A 260 -4.45 1.70 -7.38
CA ALA A 260 -4.01 0.31 -7.44
C ALA A 260 -4.59 -0.41 -8.66
N THR A 261 -5.87 -0.20 -8.99
CA THR A 261 -6.48 -0.69 -10.24
C THR A 261 -5.71 -0.20 -11.46
N SER A 262 -5.28 1.07 -11.49
CA SER A 262 -4.48 1.59 -12.60
C SER A 262 -3.16 0.84 -12.74
N MET A 263 -2.48 0.53 -11.62
CA MET A 263 -1.21 -0.21 -11.62
C MET A 263 -1.36 -1.70 -11.94
N THR A 264 -2.49 -2.32 -11.61
CA THR A 264 -2.70 -3.77 -11.75
C THR A 264 -3.53 -4.17 -12.96
N ALA A 265 -4.37 -3.29 -13.51
CA ALA A 265 -5.23 -3.55 -14.67
C ALA A 265 -4.97 -2.62 -15.88
N GLY A 266 -4.12 -1.60 -15.73
CA GLY A 266 -3.63 -0.81 -16.88
C GLY A 266 -4.66 0.16 -17.48
N LEU A 267 -5.65 0.58 -16.71
CA LEU A 267 -6.63 1.59 -17.10
C LEU A 267 -6.98 2.52 -15.94
N LYS A 268 -7.31 3.78 -16.27
CA LYS A 268 -7.85 4.72 -15.28
C LYS A 268 -9.30 4.35 -14.96
N THR A 269 -9.63 4.32 -13.67
CA THR A 269 -11.00 4.08 -13.20
C THR A 269 -11.42 5.11 -12.14
N TYR A 270 -12.65 5.00 -11.65
CA TYR A 270 -13.21 5.90 -10.66
C TYR A 270 -12.77 5.53 -9.23
N ASN A 271 -12.66 6.51 -8.34
CA ASN A 271 -12.41 6.24 -6.92
C ASN A 271 -13.45 5.27 -6.35
N ASP A 272 -13.07 4.42 -5.40
CA ASP A 272 -13.90 3.37 -4.76
C ASP A 272 -14.06 2.07 -5.57
N GLY A 273 -13.86 2.07 -6.89
CA GLY A 273 -13.95 0.86 -7.71
C GLY A 273 -12.71 -0.03 -7.60
N VAL A 274 -12.88 -1.33 -7.36
CA VAL A 274 -11.81 -2.33 -7.29
C VAL A 274 -11.80 -3.16 -8.57
N ASN A 275 -10.79 -2.95 -9.42
CA ASN A 275 -10.64 -3.60 -10.73
C ASN A 275 -11.92 -3.54 -11.58
N MET A 276 -12.58 -2.38 -11.58
CA MET A 276 -13.69 -2.08 -12.47
C MET A 276 -13.25 -1.05 -13.50
N ASP A 277 -13.81 -1.08 -14.70
CA ASP A 277 -13.74 0.09 -15.60
C ASP A 277 -14.64 1.23 -15.09
N TYR A 278 -14.58 2.39 -15.75
CA TYR A 278 -15.36 3.57 -15.32
C TYR A 278 -16.89 3.39 -15.40
N ALA A 279 -17.37 2.33 -16.06
CA ALA A 279 -18.76 1.96 -16.20
C ALA A 279 -19.18 0.83 -15.23
N GLY A 280 -18.27 0.33 -14.40
CA GLY A 280 -18.54 -0.72 -13.42
C GLY A 280 -18.42 -2.14 -13.97
N GLN A 281 -17.71 -2.36 -15.09
CA GLN A 281 -17.44 -3.70 -15.60
C GLN A 281 -16.12 -4.24 -15.05
N PRO A 282 -16.06 -5.52 -14.60
CA PRO A 282 -14.82 -6.13 -14.14
C PRO A 282 -13.72 -6.10 -15.20
N VAL A 283 -12.49 -5.78 -14.78
CA VAL A 283 -11.32 -5.73 -15.65
C VAL A 283 -10.22 -6.67 -15.17
N ARG A 284 -9.65 -7.39 -16.12
CA ARG A 284 -8.59 -8.38 -15.87
C ARG A 284 -7.31 -7.70 -15.39
N THR A 285 -6.78 -8.13 -14.25
CA THR A 285 -5.50 -7.67 -13.70
C THR A 285 -4.30 -8.43 -14.27
N ILE A 286 -3.08 -7.95 -13.99
CA ILE A 286 -1.82 -8.63 -14.27
C ILE A 286 -1.70 -9.96 -13.51
N ALA A 287 -2.28 -10.07 -12.31
CA ALA A 287 -2.30 -11.32 -11.56
C ALA A 287 -3.18 -12.37 -12.23
N HIS A 288 -4.39 -12.01 -12.67
CA HIS A 288 -5.22 -12.90 -13.49
C HIS A 288 -4.47 -13.34 -14.75
N TRP A 289 -3.84 -12.39 -15.45
CA TRP A 289 -3.07 -12.70 -16.64
C TRP A 289 -1.92 -13.68 -16.35
N ALA A 290 -1.12 -13.42 -15.31
CA ALA A 290 0.02 -14.25 -14.94
C ALA A 290 -0.45 -15.66 -14.54
N GLN A 291 -1.53 -15.77 -13.78
CA GLN A 291 -2.09 -17.06 -13.38
C GLN A 291 -2.60 -17.88 -14.56
N GLU A 292 -3.25 -17.25 -15.54
CA GLU A 292 -3.65 -17.90 -16.80
C GLU A 292 -2.45 -18.37 -17.63
N GLN A 293 -1.29 -17.73 -17.50
CA GLN A 293 -0.03 -18.16 -18.11
C GLN A 293 0.73 -19.21 -17.27
N GLY A 294 0.18 -19.65 -16.14
CA GLY A 294 0.75 -20.68 -15.27
C GLY A 294 1.73 -20.17 -14.21
N PHE A 295 1.89 -18.86 -14.04
CA PHE A 295 2.65 -18.28 -12.93
C PHE A 295 1.85 -18.33 -11.64
N SER A 296 2.53 -18.39 -10.50
CA SER A 296 1.87 -18.22 -9.20
C SER A 296 1.68 -16.74 -8.89
N VAL A 297 0.65 -16.42 -8.10
CA VAL A 297 0.30 -15.02 -7.79
C VAL A 297 0.02 -14.81 -6.30
N GLY A 298 0.47 -13.69 -5.74
CA GLY A 298 0.21 -13.40 -4.33
C GLY A 298 0.17 -11.92 -3.97
N ALA A 299 -0.42 -11.65 -2.80
CA ALA A 299 -0.50 -10.33 -2.19
C ALA A 299 -0.14 -10.39 -0.69
N VAL A 300 0.68 -9.44 -0.26
CA VAL A 300 1.10 -9.26 1.14
C VAL A 300 0.85 -7.81 1.54
N THR A 301 0.28 -7.57 2.72
CA THR A 301 0.00 -6.22 3.21
C THR A 301 0.14 -6.11 4.73
N SER A 302 0.48 -4.92 5.24
CA SER A 302 0.43 -4.60 6.68
C SER A 302 -0.96 -4.21 7.20
N VAL A 303 -1.90 -3.88 6.31
CA VAL A 303 -3.28 -3.49 6.62
C VAL A 303 -4.25 -4.66 6.33
N PRO A 304 -5.58 -4.54 6.53
CA PRO A 304 -6.49 -5.64 6.27
C PRO A 304 -6.34 -6.26 4.89
N LEU A 305 -6.40 -7.59 4.81
CA LEU A 305 -6.08 -8.34 3.59
C LEU A 305 -6.93 -7.94 2.37
N SER A 306 -8.16 -7.45 2.58
CA SER A 306 -9.04 -6.93 1.53
C SER A 306 -9.19 -5.40 1.55
N HIS A 307 -8.25 -4.68 2.18
CA HIS A 307 -8.09 -3.25 1.93
C HIS A 307 -7.88 -3.00 0.42
N ALA A 308 -8.09 -1.77 -0.04
CA ALA A 308 -8.22 -1.50 -1.47
C ALA A 308 -7.00 -1.92 -2.30
N THR A 309 -5.79 -1.58 -1.87
CA THR A 309 -4.55 -1.93 -2.59
C THR A 309 -4.35 -3.44 -2.77
N PRO A 310 -4.38 -4.28 -1.71
CA PRO A 310 -4.23 -5.74 -1.87
C PRO A 310 -5.45 -6.37 -2.54
N ALA A 311 -6.65 -5.84 -2.36
CA ALA A 311 -7.84 -6.28 -3.10
C ALA A 311 -7.67 -6.02 -4.60
N CYS A 312 -7.13 -4.88 -5.01
CA CYS A 312 -6.86 -4.54 -6.41
C CYS A 312 -5.80 -5.43 -7.07
N ALA A 313 -5.05 -6.24 -6.30
CA ALA A 313 -4.25 -7.30 -6.89
C ALA A 313 -5.10 -8.32 -7.68
N TYR A 314 -6.35 -8.57 -7.25
CA TYR A 314 -7.11 -9.74 -7.72
C TYR A 314 -8.64 -9.62 -7.71
N ALA A 315 -9.26 -9.01 -6.71
CA ALA A 315 -10.71 -9.01 -6.55
C ALA A 315 -11.41 -8.03 -7.51
N HIS A 316 -12.72 -8.19 -7.66
CA HIS A 316 -13.58 -7.24 -8.35
C HIS A 316 -14.70 -6.77 -7.43
N ASN A 317 -14.91 -5.47 -7.30
CA ASN A 317 -16.13 -4.92 -6.72
C ASN A 317 -16.34 -3.47 -7.18
N VAL A 318 -17.60 -3.04 -7.33
CA VAL A 318 -17.88 -1.63 -7.61
C VAL A 318 -17.57 -0.73 -6.40
N GLU A 319 -17.45 -1.30 -5.21
CA GLU A 319 -17.24 -0.61 -3.92
C GLU A 319 -16.10 -1.27 -3.13
N ARG A 320 -15.11 -0.48 -2.70
CA ARG A 320 -13.92 -0.94 -1.96
C ARG A 320 -14.23 -1.37 -0.53
N ASP A 321 -15.35 -0.95 0.02
CA ASP A 321 -15.77 -1.26 1.40
C ASP A 321 -16.52 -2.60 1.52
N ASP A 322 -16.73 -3.33 0.42
CA ASP A 322 -17.30 -4.69 0.41
C ASP A 322 -16.27 -5.77 0.76
N TYR A 323 -15.66 -5.61 1.95
CA TYR A 323 -14.46 -6.33 2.37
C TYR A 323 -14.59 -7.86 2.36
N GLN A 324 -15.75 -8.41 2.72
CA GLN A 324 -15.93 -9.86 2.75
C GLN A 324 -15.98 -10.44 1.34
N ASP A 325 -16.64 -9.77 0.40
CA ASP A 325 -16.72 -10.21 -0.99
C ASP A 325 -15.41 -10.03 -1.74
N LEU A 326 -14.68 -8.95 -1.47
CA LEU A 326 -13.31 -8.78 -1.93
C LEU A 326 -12.42 -9.94 -1.45
N THR A 327 -12.50 -10.31 -0.16
CA THR A 327 -11.77 -11.47 0.37
C THR A 327 -12.19 -12.79 -0.29
N ARG A 328 -13.49 -12.98 -0.55
CA ARG A 328 -14.00 -14.20 -1.22
C ARG A 328 -13.37 -14.34 -2.60
N ASP A 329 -13.31 -13.28 -3.38
CA ASP A 329 -12.62 -13.26 -4.68
C ASP A 329 -11.12 -13.61 -4.54
N MET A 330 -10.43 -12.97 -3.59
CA MET A 330 -9.00 -13.22 -3.34
C MET A 330 -8.71 -14.68 -2.96
N LEU A 331 -9.65 -15.37 -2.32
CA LEU A 331 -9.51 -16.76 -1.88
C LEU A 331 -10.15 -17.79 -2.84
N GLY A 332 -10.78 -17.32 -3.91
CA GLY A 332 -11.48 -18.16 -4.89
C GLY A 332 -12.74 -18.82 -4.34
N LEU A 333 -13.45 -18.11 -3.47
CA LEU A 333 -14.80 -18.40 -3.01
C LEU A 333 -15.82 -17.61 -3.85
N LYS A 334 -17.10 -17.97 -3.73
CA LYS A 334 -18.19 -17.24 -4.39
C LYS A 334 -18.34 -15.86 -3.76
N SER A 335 -18.23 -14.82 -4.57
CA SER A 335 -18.58 -13.45 -4.20
C SER A 335 -19.89 -13.01 -4.88
N ILE A 336 -20.34 -11.80 -4.55
CA ILE A 336 -21.48 -11.16 -5.18
C ILE A 336 -21.22 -10.84 -6.66
N VAL A 337 -19.96 -10.58 -7.05
CA VAL A 337 -19.57 -10.39 -8.45
C VAL A 337 -19.43 -11.73 -9.18
N HIS A 338 -18.95 -12.76 -8.50
CA HIS A 338 -18.67 -14.09 -9.06
C HIS A 338 -19.48 -15.22 -8.38
N PRO A 339 -20.83 -15.20 -8.43
CA PRO A 339 -21.68 -16.11 -7.66
C PRO A 339 -21.75 -17.54 -8.20
N GLN A 340 -21.47 -17.72 -9.50
CA GLN A 340 -21.54 -19.02 -10.18
C GLN A 340 -20.17 -19.60 -10.46
N GLU A 341 -19.27 -18.80 -11.01
CA GLU A 341 -17.90 -19.17 -11.35
C GLU A 341 -16.94 -18.31 -10.54
N PRO A 342 -16.59 -18.72 -9.31
CA PRO A 342 -15.57 -18.04 -8.52
C PRO A 342 -14.27 -17.86 -9.30
N LEU A 343 -13.58 -16.76 -9.02
CA LEU A 343 -12.20 -16.60 -9.47
C LEU A 343 -11.34 -17.76 -8.92
N PRO A 344 -10.21 -18.09 -9.58
CA PRO A 344 -9.33 -19.15 -9.07
C PRO A 344 -8.81 -18.90 -7.66
N GLY A 345 -8.64 -17.64 -7.27
CA GLY A 345 -8.04 -17.16 -6.02
C GLY A 345 -6.50 -17.04 -6.13
N LEU A 346 -5.91 -16.18 -5.31
CA LEU A 346 -4.47 -16.00 -5.18
C LEU A 346 -3.80 -17.23 -4.56
N ASP A 347 -2.56 -17.53 -4.92
CA ASP A 347 -1.80 -18.64 -4.33
C ASP A 347 -1.23 -18.29 -2.94
N VAL A 348 -1.01 -17.00 -2.69
CA VAL A 348 -0.64 -16.48 -1.37
C VAL A 348 -1.44 -15.21 -1.05
N VAL A 349 -2.07 -15.18 0.13
CA VAL A 349 -2.69 -13.97 0.70
C VAL A 349 -2.22 -13.84 2.13
N ILE A 350 -1.52 -12.75 2.47
CA ILE A 350 -1.07 -12.51 3.84
C ILE A 350 -1.38 -11.06 4.20
N GLY A 351 -2.22 -10.85 5.22
CA GLY A 351 -2.61 -9.50 5.62
C GLY A 351 -3.19 -9.43 7.02
N ALA A 352 -3.64 -8.24 7.39
CA ALA A 352 -4.24 -7.98 8.68
C ALA A 352 -5.78 -8.13 8.66
N GLY A 353 -6.48 -7.55 9.64
CA GLY A 353 -7.94 -7.56 9.79
C GLY A 353 -8.45 -8.49 10.89
N TYR A 354 -7.56 -9.27 11.52
CA TYR A 354 -7.92 -10.20 12.58
C TYR A 354 -8.53 -9.47 13.78
N GLY A 355 -9.71 -9.93 14.20
CA GLY A 355 -10.39 -9.44 15.40
C GLY A 355 -11.21 -8.15 15.23
N ASP A 356 -11.32 -7.58 14.02
CA ASP A 356 -12.26 -6.48 13.71
C ASP A 356 -13.69 -7.03 13.57
N VAL A 357 -14.45 -7.01 14.67
CA VAL A 357 -15.82 -7.59 14.72
C VAL A 357 -16.86 -6.49 14.51
N ARG A 358 -17.72 -6.69 13.51
CA ARG A 358 -18.80 -5.77 13.13
C ARG A 358 -20.17 -6.41 13.27
N ASN A 359 -21.13 -5.58 13.68
CA ASN A 359 -22.53 -5.98 13.78
C ASN A 359 -23.21 -6.03 12.40
N LYS A 360 -24.50 -6.39 12.37
CA LYS A 360 -25.29 -6.50 11.12
C LYS A 360 -25.41 -5.22 10.30
N ASP A 361 -25.16 -4.07 10.91
CA ASP A 361 -25.17 -2.76 10.23
C ASP A 361 -23.76 -2.36 9.76
N GLY A 362 -22.77 -3.27 9.86
CA GLY A 362 -21.38 -3.02 9.49
C GLY A 362 -20.64 -2.08 10.45
N LYS A 363 -21.15 -1.88 11.67
CA LYS A 363 -20.54 -0.99 12.68
C LYS A 363 -19.76 -1.79 13.73
N ASP A 364 -18.74 -1.16 14.31
CA ASP A 364 -17.95 -1.70 15.41
C ASP A 364 -18.86 -2.31 16.48
N SER A 365 -18.69 -3.59 16.76
CA SER A 365 -19.37 -4.27 17.86
C SER A 365 -18.48 -4.22 19.09
N THR A 366 -18.95 -3.59 20.17
CA THR A 366 -18.30 -3.71 21.50
C THR A 366 -18.43 -5.10 22.08
N ASP A 367 -19.31 -5.92 21.52
CA ASP A 367 -19.58 -7.27 21.99
C ASP A 367 -18.68 -8.25 21.23
N ALA A 368 -17.52 -8.55 21.81
CA ALA A 368 -16.65 -9.66 21.43
C ALA A 368 -17.27 -11.03 21.79
N ALA A 369 -18.57 -11.20 21.55
CA ALA A 369 -19.26 -12.46 21.83
C ALA A 369 -19.03 -13.44 20.67
N PRO A 370 -18.73 -14.72 20.95
CA PRO A 370 -18.55 -15.73 19.92
C PRO A 370 -19.76 -15.79 18.98
N ALA A 371 -19.48 -15.94 17.68
CA ALA A 371 -20.42 -15.87 16.54
C ALA A 371 -21.72 -16.71 16.69
N ALA A 372 -21.76 -17.67 17.61
CA ALA A 372 -22.89 -18.53 17.87
C ALA A 372 -24.16 -17.82 18.41
N LYS A 373 -24.05 -16.61 18.97
CA LYS A 373 -25.21 -15.92 19.59
C LYS A 373 -25.92 -14.93 18.65
N ALA A 374 -25.23 -14.35 17.67
CA ALA A 374 -25.78 -13.34 16.76
C ALA A 374 -26.72 -13.93 15.67
N ALA A 375 -26.57 -15.22 15.35
CA ALA A 375 -27.39 -15.89 14.33
C ALA A 375 -28.86 -16.10 14.76
N ALA A 376 -29.21 -15.92 16.03
CA ALA A 376 -30.55 -16.22 16.55
C ALA A 376 -31.57 -15.06 16.45
N GLU A 377 -31.14 -13.82 16.17
CA GLU A 377 -32.01 -12.63 16.30
C GLU A 377 -32.36 -11.93 14.97
N ALA A 378 -32.02 -12.52 13.82
CA ALA A 378 -32.37 -11.96 12.51
C ALA A 378 -33.81 -12.32 12.10
N LYS A 379 -34.82 -11.69 12.72
CA LYS A 379 -36.16 -11.56 12.12
C LYS A 379 -36.64 -10.11 12.23
N THR A 380 -37.18 -9.64 11.11
CA THR A 380 -37.96 -8.41 10.90
C THR A 380 -37.23 -7.08 11.02
N SER A 381 -36.84 -6.51 9.86
CA SER A 381 -37.01 -5.07 9.60
C SER A 381 -37.07 -4.82 8.10
N THR A 382 -38.27 -4.50 7.61
CA THR A 382 -38.54 -3.97 6.28
C THR A 382 -38.48 -2.45 6.36
N THR A 383 -37.32 -1.89 6.08
CA THR A 383 -37.12 -0.46 5.80
C THR A 383 -36.25 -0.36 4.56
N GLU A 384 -36.44 0.71 3.78
CA GLU A 384 -35.76 1.00 2.50
C GLU A 384 -34.28 0.57 2.46
N PRO A 385 -33.73 0.20 1.28
CA PRO A 385 -32.36 -0.26 1.16
C PRO A 385 -31.41 0.82 1.64
N THR A 386 -31.05 0.75 2.93
CA THR A 386 -29.96 1.49 3.50
C THR A 386 -28.72 1.06 2.74
N LYS A 387 -28.00 2.01 2.13
CA LYS A 387 -26.69 1.81 1.52
C LYS A 387 -25.78 1.08 2.50
N ASN A 388 -25.76 -0.25 2.45
CA ASN A 388 -24.76 -1.03 3.14
C ASN A 388 -23.56 -1.09 2.18
N PRO A 389 -22.46 -0.36 2.45
CA PRO A 389 -21.28 -0.45 1.59
C PRO A 389 -20.69 -1.87 1.58
N ALA A 390 -21.03 -2.70 2.57
CA ALA A 390 -20.64 -4.10 2.65
C ALA A 390 -21.52 -5.07 1.84
N GLY A 391 -22.36 -4.57 0.93
CA GLY A 391 -23.25 -5.40 0.12
C GLY A 391 -24.39 -6.07 0.90
N SER A 392 -25.28 -6.76 0.18
CA SER A 392 -26.45 -7.41 0.78
C SER A 392 -26.15 -8.77 1.43
N ASN A 393 -25.00 -9.37 1.14
CA ASN A 393 -24.55 -10.68 1.63
C ASN A 393 -23.51 -10.57 2.76
N PHE A 394 -23.33 -9.39 3.35
CA PHE A 394 -22.52 -9.21 4.55
C PHE A 394 -22.97 -10.14 5.69
N VAL A 395 -22.00 -10.81 6.31
CA VAL A 395 -22.22 -11.68 7.46
C VAL A 395 -21.69 -11.01 8.73
N PRO A 396 -22.52 -10.78 9.77
CA PRO A 396 -22.05 -10.27 11.05
C PRO A 396 -20.92 -11.12 11.64
N GLY A 397 -19.90 -10.47 12.20
CA GLY A 397 -18.67 -11.15 12.62
C GLY A 397 -17.45 -10.36 12.18
N ASN A 398 -16.37 -11.04 11.81
CA ASN A 398 -15.18 -10.33 11.33
C ASN A 398 -15.47 -9.60 10.00
N ALA A 399 -15.04 -8.34 9.92
CA ALA A 399 -15.31 -7.46 8.80
C ALA A 399 -14.69 -7.90 7.47
N TYR A 400 -13.56 -8.60 7.51
CA TYR A 400 -12.76 -8.91 6.33
C TYR A 400 -12.83 -10.38 5.93
N LEU A 401 -12.92 -11.29 6.90
CA LEU A 401 -12.93 -12.73 6.65
C LEU A 401 -13.80 -13.45 7.66
N THR A 402 -14.93 -14.01 7.22
CA THR A 402 -15.84 -14.73 8.11
C THR A 402 -15.22 -16.04 8.61
N ASP A 403 -15.64 -16.52 9.78
CA ASP A 403 -15.22 -17.83 10.30
C ASP A 403 -15.58 -18.97 9.32
N ALA A 404 -16.72 -18.85 8.64
CA ALA A 404 -17.18 -19.82 7.65
C ALA A 404 -16.27 -19.84 6.41
N ASP A 405 -15.91 -18.66 5.90
CA ASP A 405 -15.01 -18.52 4.75
C ASP A 405 -13.60 -19.02 5.11
N LEU A 406 -13.07 -18.63 6.29
CA LEU A 406 -11.79 -19.14 6.80
C LEU A 406 -11.80 -20.67 6.93
N ASN A 407 -12.87 -21.24 7.48
CA ASN A 407 -13.01 -22.68 7.63
C ASN A 407 -13.09 -23.39 6.27
N ALA A 408 -13.77 -22.80 5.29
CA ALA A 408 -13.94 -23.37 3.95
C ALA A 408 -12.64 -23.42 3.13
N VAL A 409 -11.75 -22.44 3.32
CA VAL A 409 -10.50 -22.35 2.54
C VAL A 409 -9.36 -23.18 3.14
N ASP A 410 -9.46 -23.58 4.40
CA ASP A 410 -8.43 -24.32 5.12
C ASP A 410 -8.28 -25.77 4.62
N VAL A 411 -7.05 -26.19 4.31
CA VAL A 411 -6.70 -27.55 3.89
C VAL A 411 -7.15 -28.62 4.88
N ARG A 412 -7.19 -28.30 6.18
CA ARG A 412 -7.65 -29.21 7.24
C ARG A 412 -9.12 -29.57 7.10
N ASN A 413 -9.88 -28.74 6.38
CA ASN A 413 -11.30 -28.94 6.08
C ASN A 413 -11.56 -29.24 4.60
N GLY A 414 -10.51 -29.59 3.83
CA GLY A 414 -10.62 -29.88 2.40
C GLY A 414 -10.49 -28.66 1.48
N GLY A 415 -10.14 -27.49 2.03
CA GLY A 415 -9.85 -26.27 1.28
C GLY A 415 -8.47 -26.27 0.59
N LYS A 416 -8.09 -25.11 0.05
CA LYS A 416 -6.86 -24.94 -0.76
C LYS A 416 -5.66 -24.38 0.02
N TYR A 417 -5.90 -23.77 1.18
CA TYR A 417 -4.91 -22.94 1.88
C TYR A 417 -4.45 -23.59 3.18
N VAL A 418 -3.14 -23.66 3.38
CA VAL A 418 -2.56 -23.77 4.73
C VAL A 418 -2.77 -22.42 5.39
N THR A 419 -3.44 -22.40 6.54
CA THR A 419 -3.81 -21.16 7.22
C THR A 419 -2.92 -20.87 8.43
N ALA A 420 -2.37 -19.67 8.50
CA ALA A 420 -1.70 -19.13 9.68
C ALA A 420 -2.50 -17.93 10.20
N ILE A 421 -3.11 -18.07 11.36
CA ILE A 421 -3.89 -17.00 11.98
C ILE A 421 -3.19 -16.53 13.25
N ARG A 422 -3.32 -15.24 13.59
CA ARG A 422 -2.89 -14.74 14.89
C ARG A 422 -3.47 -15.62 16.00
N THR A 423 -2.67 -15.99 16.99
CA THR A 423 -3.15 -16.84 18.10
C THR A 423 -2.43 -16.51 19.38
N LYS A 424 -3.23 -16.46 20.45
CA LYS A 424 -2.77 -16.09 21.77
C LYS A 424 -1.59 -16.95 22.23
N GLY A 425 -0.49 -16.32 22.62
CA GLY A 425 0.72 -16.95 23.14
C GLY A 425 1.60 -17.63 22.08
N VAL A 426 1.29 -17.48 20.79
CA VAL A 426 2.07 -18.08 19.70
C VAL A 426 2.80 -16.99 18.93
N ASN A 427 4.11 -17.11 18.77
CA ASN A 427 4.90 -16.18 17.98
C ASN A 427 4.43 -16.16 16.51
N GLY A 428 4.06 -14.98 16.02
CA GLY A 428 3.44 -14.79 14.71
C GLY A 428 4.37 -15.16 13.55
N GLN A 429 5.64 -14.73 13.64
CA GLN A 429 6.69 -15.06 12.66
C GLN A 429 6.90 -16.57 12.56
N GLN A 430 7.12 -17.25 13.69
CA GLN A 430 7.37 -18.69 13.71
C GLN A 430 6.18 -19.48 13.16
N ARG A 431 4.96 -19.07 13.51
CA ARG A 431 3.75 -19.70 12.99
C ARG A 431 3.61 -19.51 11.49
N LEU A 432 3.79 -18.29 11.00
CA LEU A 432 3.66 -17.99 9.57
C LEU A 432 4.69 -18.77 8.77
N GLN A 433 5.94 -18.78 9.24
CA GLN A 433 7.03 -19.53 8.63
C GLN A 433 6.72 -21.04 8.58
N ALA A 434 6.24 -21.63 9.67
CA ALA A 434 5.86 -23.05 9.68
C ALA A 434 4.76 -23.37 8.65
N ALA A 435 3.74 -22.51 8.55
CA ALA A 435 2.67 -22.65 7.57
C ALA A 435 3.16 -22.47 6.12
N ALA A 436 4.09 -21.54 5.88
CA ALA A 436 4.70 -21.34 4.57
C ALA A 436 5.50 -22.57 4.13
N SER A 437 6.33 -23.12 5.01
CA SER A 437 7.08 -24.35 4.73
C SER A 437 6.16 -25.55 4.51
N GLU A 438 5.06 -25.67 5.26
CA GLU A 438 4.04 -26.70 5.01
C GLU A 438 3.37 -26.51 3.64
N ALA A 439 2.96 -25.28 3.30
CA ALA A 439 2.35 -24.96 2.02
C ALA A 439 3.29 -25.27 0.85
N ALA A 440 4.55 -24.86 0.94
CA ALA A 440 5.57 -25.14 -0.05
C ALA A 440 5.81 -26.65 -0.22
N ALA A 441 6.00 -27.39 0.88
CA ALA A 441 6.26 -28.82 0.85
C ALA A 441 5.07 -29.64 0.32
N SER A 442 3.85 -29.19 0.59
CA SER A 442 2.61 -29.86 0.17
C SER A 442 2.04 -29.33 -1.16
N GLN A 443 2.70 -28.35 -1.79
CA GLN A 443 2.23 -27.67 -3.01
C GLN A 443 0.81 -27.11 -2.84
N LYS A 444 0.57 -26.47 -1.70
CA LYS A 444 -0.69 -25.82 -1.34
C LYS A 444 -0.52 -24.30 -1.29
N ARG A 445 -1.64 -23.60 -1.20
CA ARG A 445 -1.69 -22.15 -1.06
C ARG A 445 -1.47 -21.72 0.38
N LEU A 446 -1.14 -20.46 0.61
CA LEU A 446 -0.94 -19.90 1.94
C LEU A 446 -1.91 -18.75 2.22
N LEU A 447 -2.59 -18.82 3.37
CA LEU A 447 -3.39 -17.72 3.92
C LEU A 447 -2.83 -17.32 5.29
N GLY A 448 -2.29 -16.11 5.40
CA GLY A 448 -1.92 -15.50 6.68
C GLY A 448 -2.92 -14.42 7.09
N PHE A 449 -3.53 -14.56 8.28
CA PHE A 449 -4.51 -13.59 8.79
C PHE A 449 -4.14 -13.11 10.19
N TYR A 450 -3.63 -11.88 10.26
CA TYR A 450 -3.03 -11.27 11.44
C TYR A 450 -3.68 -9.92 11.76
N GLY A 451 -3.10 -9.17 12.70
CA GLY A 451 -3.57 -7.85 13.11
C GLY A 451 -4.01 -7.77 14.56
N VAL A 452 -4.29 -6.54 15.00
CA VAL A 452 -4.80 -6.25 16.34
C VAL A 452 -6.27 -5.85 16.24
N GLY A 453 -7.19 -6.58 16.88
CA GLY A 453 -8.63 -6.43 16.62
C GLY A 453 -9.18 -5.00 16.73
N LYS A 454 -8.66 -4.17 17.64
CA LYS A 454 -9.06 -2.76 17.76
C LYS A 454 -8.54 -1.87 16.64
N THR A 455 -7.33 -2.14 16.16
CA THR A 455 -6.66 -1.29 15.18
C THR A 455 -6.70 -1.89 13.77
N LYS A 456 -7.16 -3.14 13.61
CA LYS A 456 -7.32 -3.93 12.36
C LYS A 456 -6.06 -4.12 11.50
N HIS A 457 -4.95 -3.43 11.78
CA HIS A 457 -3.66 -3.54 11.07
C HIS A 457 -2.59 -4.24 11.93
N LEU A 458 -1.39 -4.46 11.38
CA LEU A 458 -0.21 -4.89 12.15
C LEU A 458 0.30 -3.75 13.04
N PRO A 459 0.91 -4.00 14.21
CA PRO A 459 1.45 -2.92 15.04
C PRO A 459 2.33 -1.92 14.28
N PHE A 460 2.03 -0.62 14.37
CA PHE A 460 2.82 0.45 13.75
C PHE A 460 4.24 0.46 14.31
N ALA A 461 5.23 0.35 13.43
CA ALA A 461 6.58 0.76 13.79
C ALA A 461 6.64 2.29 13.90
N THR A 462 7.19 2.79 15.00
CA THR A 462 7.61 4.19 15.16
C THR A 462 8.95 4.43 14.46
N ALA A 463 9.37 5.68 14.30
CA ALA A 463 10.60 6.01 13.58
C ALA A 463 11.82 5.30 14.16
N ASP A 464 11.88 5.17 15.49
CA ASP A 464 12.93 4.47 16.23
C ASP A 464 12.75 2.94 16.33
N GLY A 465 11.65 2.42 15.78
CA GLY A 465 11.32 1.00 15.72
C GLY A 465 10.82 0.40 17.04
N LYS A 466 10.37 1.20 18.02
CA LYS A 466 9.90 0.72 19.32
C LYS A 466 8.40 0.39 19.42
N TYR A 467 7.61 0.74 18.41
CA TYR A 467 6.17 0.40 18.35
C TYR A 467 5.37 1.04 19.49
N ASP A 468 5.62 2.30 19.78
CA ASP A 468 4.93 3.06 20.82
C ASP A 468 4.37 4.38 20.29
N PRO A 469 3.43 4.37 19.32
CA PRO A 469 2.96 5.58 18.63
C PRO A 469 2.63 6.75 19.57
N THR A 470 2.98 7.97 19.14
CA THR A 470 2.57 9.19 19.84
C THR A 470 1.29 9.79 19.25
N ILE A 471 0.84 10.92 19.80
CA ILE A 471 -0.37 11.63 19.37
C ILE A 471 -0.29 12.07 17.90
N GLY A 472 -1.37 11.85 17.16
CA GLY A 472 -1.65 12.48 15.87
C GLY A 472 -2.89 13.38 15.91
N ARG A 473 -3.39 13.75 14.73
CA ARG A 473 -4.53 14.66 14.53
C ARG A 473 -5.82 14.15 15.16
N ALA A 474 -6.02 12.83 15.22
CA ALA A 474 -7.18 12.18 15.81
C ALA A 474 -7.27 12.36 17.34
N GLY A 475 -6.19 12.81 17.99
CA GLY A 475 -6.17 13.24 19.39
C GLY A 475 -5.71 12.17 20.38
N LYS A 476 -5.57 12.57 21.66
CA LYS A 476 -4.95 11.75 22.73
C LYS A 476 -5.68 10.44 23.01
N ASP A 477 -6.99 10.41 22.81
CA ASP A 477 -7.82 9.22 23.05
C ASP A 477 -7.69 8.16 21.94
N LYS A 478 -7.04 8.51 20.83
CA LYS A 478 -6.83 7.65 19.66
C LYS A 478 -5.41 7.12 19.53
N ILE A 479 -4.53 7.44 20.50
CA ILE A 479 -3.17 6.88 20.53
C ILE A 479 -3.26 5.37 20.66
N GLU A 480 -2.68 4.68 19.69
CA GLU A 480 -2.60 3.23 19.69
C GLU A 480 -1.63 2.73 20.75
N LYS A 481 -1.98 1.59 21.36
CA LYS A 481 -1.17 0.95 22.40
C LYS A 481 -1.13 -0.53 22.11
N TYR A 482 0.07 -1.07 22.03
CA TYR A 482 0.28 -2.49 21.79
C TYR A 482 0.73 -3.16 23.08
N THR A 483 0.19 -4.33 23.35
CA THR A 483 0.72 -5.20 24.41
C THR A 483 1.94 -5.96 23.91
N ALA A 484 2.68 -6.60 24.81
CA ALA A 484 3.79 -7.47 24.42
C ALA A 484 3.30 -8.61 23.49
N GLU A 485 2.09 -9.11 23.72
CA GLU A 485 1.44 -10.11 22.88
C GLU A 485 1.14 -9.57 21.48
N ASP A 486 0.65 -8.33 21.35
CA ASP A 486 0.42 -7.74 20.02
C ASP A 486 1.71 -7.68 19.20
N LEU A 487 2.85 -7.38 19.83
CA LEU A 487 4.15 -7.30 19.16
C LEU A 487 4.76 -8.66 18.81
N VAL A 488 4.43 -9.72 19.57
CA VAL A 488 5.01 -11.06 19.39
C VAL A 488 4.12 -11.96 18.53
N GLU A 489 2.80 -11.83 18.63
CA GLU A 489 1.83 -12.69 17.92
C GLU A 489 1.58 -12.26 16.48
N ASN A 490 2.06 -11.07 16.10
CA ASN A 490 2.02 -10.56 14.73
C ASN A 490 3.41 -10.71 14.06
N PRO A 491 3.46 -11.17 12.80
CA PRO A 491 4.68 -11.12 12.01
C PRO A 491 4.98 -9.68 11.58
N LYS A 492 6.22 -9.42 11.15
CA LYS A 492 6.59 -8.18 10.47
C LYS A 492 6.35 -8.32 8.97
N LEU A 493 6.28 -7.18 8.27
CA LEU A 493 6.13 -7.18 6.80
C LEU A 493 7.26 -7.95 6.09
N THR A 494 8.48 -7.95 6.64
CA THR A 494 9.62 -8.74 6.16
C THR A 494 9.39 -10.25 6.30
N ASP A 495 8.76 -10.70 7.39
CA ASP A 495 8.46 -12.11 7.63
C ASP A 495 7.38 -12.59 6.65
N MET A 496 6.35 -11.76 6.45
CA MET A 496 5.26 -12.03 5.51
C MET A 496 5.77 -12.08 4.07
N THR A 497 6.64 -11.14 3.69
CA THR A 497 7.29 -11.12 2.37
C THR A 497 8.11 -12.38 2.13
N SER A 498 8.90 -12.81 3.13
CA SER A 498 9.72 -14.02 3.03
C SER A 498 8.87 -15.28 2.88
N ALA A 499 7.84 -15.43 3.71
CA ALA A 499 6.90 -16.56 3.65
C ALA A 499 6.16 -16.63 2.31
N ALA A 500 5.74 -15.48 1.75
CA ALA A 500 5.11 -15.44 0.43
C ALA A 500 6.06 -15.91 -0.68
N ILE A 501 7.30 -15.42 -0.68
CA ILE A 501 8.31 -15.81 -1.66
C ILE A 501 8.63 -17.31 -1.56
N GLU A 502 8.73 -17.86 -0.34
CA GLU A 502 8.99 -19.30 -0.15
C GLU A 502 7.94 -20.17 -0.84
N VAL A 503 6.66 -19.84 -0.70
CA VAL A 503 5.56 -20.59 -1.31
C VAL A 503 5.51 -20.35 -2.83
N LEU A 504 5.55 -19.10 -3.27
CA LEU A 504 5.42 -18.75 -4.69
C LEU A 504 6.60 -19.24 -5.53
N SER A 505 7.81 -19.24 -4.97
CA SER A 505 9.03 -19.67 -5.67
C SER A 505 9.09 -21.17 -5.97
N GLN A 506 8.16 -21.97 -5.43
CA GLN A 506 8.05 -23.39 -5.79
C GLN A 506 7.57 -23.61 -7.23
N ASN A 507 6.86 -22.64 -7.80
CA ASN A 507 6.40 -22.73 -9.18
C ASN A 507 7.55 -22.45 -10.16
N LYS A 508 7.88 -23.45 -10.99
CA LYS A 508 8.95 -23.36 -11.99
C LYS A 508 8.70 -22.34 -13.11
N HIS A 509 7.45 -21.96 -13.35
CA HIS A 509 7.12 -20.86 -14.27
C HIS A 509 7.54 -19.50 -13.69
N GLY A 510 7.58 -19.38 -12.36
CA GLY A 510 7.83 -18.15 -11.64
C GLY A 510 6.54 -17.59 -11.02
N PHE A 511 6.57 -16.31 -10.62
CA PHE A 511 5.46 -15.69 -9.92
C PHE A 511 5.35 -14.17 -10.11
N TRP A 512 4.16 -13.65 -9.79
CA TRP A 512 3.89 -12.26 -9.53
C TRP A 512 3.57 -12.05 -8.03
N LEU A 513 4.17 -11.04 -7.40
CA LEU A 513 3.92 -10.73 -5.98
C LEU A 513 3.74 -9.22 -5.77
N MET A 514 2.61 -8.83 -5.16
CA MET A 514 2.41 -7.51 -4.58
C MET A 514 2.77 -7.51 -3.10
N VAL A 515 3.52 -6.51 -2.64
CA VAL A 515 3.79 -6.24 -1.22
C VAL A 515 3.42 -4.81 -0.91
N GLU A 516 2.60 -4.60 0.11
CA GLU A 516 2.12 -3.28 0.50
C GLU A 516 2.58 -2.93 1.93
N SER A 517 3.16 -1.74 2.07
CA SER A 517 3.26 -1.04 3.34
C SER A 517 2.10 -0.04 3.42
N GLY A 518 0.91 -0.52 3.82
CA GLY A 518 -0.32 0.27 3.85
C GLY A 518 -0.40 1.23 5.03
N ASP A 519 0.37 0.93 6.06
CA ASP A 519 0.46 1.68 7.31
C ASP A 519 0.94 3.14 7.09
N VAL A 520 1.66 3.41 6.00
CA VAL A 520 2.15 4.77 5.67
C VAL A 520 0.98 5.74 5.47
N ASP A 521 -0.04 5.33 4.71
CA ASP A 521 -1.27 6.11 4.47
C ASP A 521 -2.00 6.37 5.78
N TRP A 522 -2.20 5.34 6.60
CA TRP A 522 -2.96 5.46 7.84
C TRP A 522 -2.27 6.40 8.83
N ALA A 523 -0.94 6.35 8.93
CA ALA A 523 -0.16 7.29 9.72
C ALA A 523 -0.25 8.73 9.17
N ASN A 524 -0.29 8.89 7.85
CA ASN A 524 -0.37 10.19 7.21
C ASN A 524 -1.78 10.82 7.29
N HIS A 525 -2.87 10.05 7.24
CA HIS A 525 -4.24 10.55 7.56
C HIS A 525 -4.30 11.14 8.97
N ASP A 526 -3.58 10.53 9.92
CA ASP A 526 -3.45 11.02 11.29
C ASP A 526 -2.39 12.13 11.46
N ASN A 527 -1.73 12.56 10.37
CA ASN A 527 -0.61 13.52 10.40
C ASN A 527 0.45 13.13 11.45
N ASN A 528 0.77 11.84 11.51
CA ASN A 528 1.68 11.26 12.48
C ASN A 528 3.02 10.98 11.83
N LEU A 529 3.94 11.96 11.89
CA LEU A 529 5.26 11.86 11.25
C LEU A 529 6.08 10.67 11.78
N ASP A 530 6.01 10.42 13.08
CA ASP A 530 6.75 9.34 13.74
C ASP A 530 6.34 7.97 13.22
N SER A 531 5.04 7.66 13.24
CA SER A 531 4.49 6.43 12.67
C SER A 531 4.69 6.35 11.16
N SER A 532 4.57 7.47 10.45
CA SER A 532 4.77 7.53 8.99
C SER A 532 6.21 7.13 8.61
N ILE A 533 7.22 7.69 9.29
CA ILE A 533 8.63 7.33 9.09
C ILE A 533 8.88 5.85 9.41
N GLY A 534 8.35 5.34 10.53
CA GLY A 534 8.53 3.94 10.91
C GLY A 534 7.89 2.96 9.94
N ALA A 535 6.70 3.28 9.41
CA ALA A 535 6.05 2.51 8.36
C ALA A 535 6.89 2.47 7.06
N VAL A 536 7.46 3.61 6.64
CA VAL A 536 8.38 3.63 5.49
C VAL A 536 9.62 2.77 5.75
N HIS A 537 10.20 2.75 6.96
CA HIS A 537 11.31 1.85 7.28
C HIS A 537 10.92 0.38 7.20
N SER A 538 9.69 0.02 7.62
CA SER A 538 9.15 -1.34 7.51
C SER A 538 9.04 -1.78 6.04
N GLY A 539 8.51 -0.92 5.18
CA GLY A 539 8.46 -1.17 3.73
C GLY A 539 9.84 -1.24 3.08
N ASP A 540 10.79 -0.36 3.44
CA ASP A 540 12.17 -0.38 2.93
C ASP A 540 12.89 -1.69 3.32
N ALA A 541 12.63 -2.20 4.53
CA ALA A 541 13.13 -3.50 4.96
C ALA A 541 12.53 -4.65 4.14
N ALA A 542 11.23 -4.60 3.79
CA ALA A 542 10.61 -5.58 2.91
C ALA A 542 11.18 -5.53 1.48
N VAL A 543 11.47 -4.33 0.94
CA VAL A 543 12.20 -4.19 -0.32
C VAL A 543 13.58 -4.85 -0.22
N LYS A 544 14.30 -4.64 0.89
CA LYS A 544 15.59 -5.29 1.12
C LYS A 544 15.47 -6.82 1.12
N THR A 545 14.45 -7.37 1.78
CA THR A 545 14.15 -8.82 1.75
C THR A 545 14.00 -9.34 0.31
N ILE A 546 13.27 -8.63 -0.54
CA ILE A 546 13.10 -9.01 -1.96
C ILE A 546 14.44 -8.96 -2.68
N THR A 547 15.21 -7.87 -2.55
CA THR A 547 16.50 -7.74 -3.24
C THR A 547 17.50 -8.78 -2.77
N ASP A 548 17.57 -9.08 -1.47
CA ASP A 548 18.44 -10.13 -0.92
C ASP A 548 18.06 -11.50 -1.49
N TRP A 549 16.76 -11.80 -1.59
CA TRP A 549 16.29 -13.05 -2.20
C TRP A 549 16.67 -13.15 -3.68
N VAL A 550 16.50 -12.07 -4.45
CA VAL A 550 16.87 -12.04 -5.88
C VAL A 550 18.36 -12.31 -6.06
N GLU A 551 19.23 -11.72 -5.24
CA GLU A 551 20.68 -11.93 -5.32
C GLU A 551 21.10 -13.35 -4.90
N GLN A 552 20.35 -14.00 -4.01
CA GLN A 552 20.68 -15.34 -3.49
C GLN A 552 20.10 -16.48 -4.33
N HIS A 553 18.92 -16.28 -4.93
CA HIS A 553 18.13 -17.37 -5.54
C HIS A 553 17.75 -17.13 -7.01
N SER A 554 18.04 -15.94 -7.54
CA SER A 554 17.67 -15.53 -8.90
C SER A 554 18.74 -14.58 -9.47
N ASN A 555 18.33 -13.63 -10.33
CA ASN A 555 19.13 -12.52 -10.82
C ASN A 555 18.22 -11.47 -11.51
N TRP A 556 18.76 -10.27 -11.74
CA TRP A 556 18.04 -9.15 -12.39
C TRP A 556 17.76 -9.33 -13.91
N ASN A 557 18.19 -10.43 -14.53
CA ASN A 557 17.74 -10.79 -15.88
C ASN A 557 16.41 -11.55 -15.87
N GLU A 558 16.13 -12.32 -14.82
CA GLU A 558 14.88 -13.05 -14.66
C GLU A 558 13.89 -12.37 -13.71
N SER A 559 14.30 -11.28 -13.06
CA SER A 559 13.48 -10.56 -12.07
C SER A 559 13.22 -9.10 -12.46
N LEU A 560 12.01 -8.60 -12.20
CA LEU A 560 11.66 -7.18 -12.19
C LEU A 560 11.13 -6.83 -10.80
N LEU A 561 11.63 -5.75 -10.21
CA LEU A 561 11.02 -5.14 -9.03
C LEU A 561 10.64 -3.69 -9.39
N ILE A 562 9.41 -3.32 -9.05
CA ILE A 562 8.90 -1.94 -9.09
C ILE A 562 8.60 -1.52 -7.65
N VAL A 563 9.11 -0.36 -7.24
CA VAL A 563 8.82 0.27 -5.95
C VAL A 563 8.20 1.64 -6.22
N THR A 564 7.03 1.90 -5.66
CA THR A 564 6.32 3.18 -5.81
C THR A 564 5.29 3.38 -4.70
N ALA A 565 4.49 4.43 -4.81
CA ALA A 565 3.29 4.66 -4.02
C ALA A 565 2.09 4.74 -4.96
N ASP A 566 0.90 4.58 -4.41
CA ASP A 566 -0.35 4.65 -5.13
C ASP A 566 -0.85 6.11 -5.26
N HIS A 567 -0.60 6.94 -4.24
CA HIS A 567 -0.79 8.38 -4.19
C HIS A 567 0.07 9.05 -3.10
N GLY A 568 -0.12 10.34 -2.89
CA GLY A 568 0.60 11.14 -1.90
C GLY A 568 -0.32 11.79 -0.87
N HIS A 569 0.21 12.43 0.17
CA HIS A 569 -0.58 12.91 1.32
C HIS A 569 -0.42 14.38 1.71
N TYR A 570 0.34 15.13 0.93
CA TYR A 570 0.63 16.56 1.11
C TYR A 570 1.51 16.90 2.30
N LEU A 571 2.44 16.02 2.68
CA LEU A 571 3.49 16.47 3.58
C LEU A 571 4.37 17.49 2.84
N VAL A 572 4.74 18.58 3.52
CA VAL A 572 5.70 19.57 3.03
C VAL A 572 6.76 19.77 4.10
N LEU A 573 8.03 19.55 3.75
CA LEU A 573 9.16 19.81 4.64
C LEU A 573 9.78 21.19 4.35
N GLU A 574 9.53 22.15 5.25
CA GLU A 574 10.04 23.52 5.18
C GLU A 574 11.49 23.63 5.68
N LYS A 575 11.78 23.00 6.82
CA LYS A 575 13.12 22.95 7.46
C LYS A 575 13.51 21.51 7.79
N PRO A 576 13.82 20.70 6.75
CA PRO A 576 14.12 19.27 6.89
C PRO A 576 15.30 18.96 7.82
N GLU A 577 16.24 19.88 7.99
CA GLU A 577 17.38 19.75 8.92
C GLU A 577 16.96 19.57 10.37
N LEU A 578 15.76 20.05 10.74
CA LEU A 578 15.23 19.89 12.09
C LEU A 578 14.85 18.44 12.41
N LEU A 579 14.70 17.57 11.41
CA LEU A 579 14.46 16.14 11.64
C LEU A 579 15.73 15.40 12.08
N ILE A 580 16.91 16.01 11.94
CA ILE A 580 18.17 15.42 12.41
C ILE A 580 18.31 15.69 13.90
N ALA A 581 18.49 14.62 14.69
CA ALA A 581 18.69 14.74 16.13
C ALA A 581 19.93 15.61 16.44
N PRO A 582 19.85 16.55 17.40
CA PRO A 582 21.01 17.35 17.82
C PRO A 582 22.16 16.44 18.28
N LYS A 583 23.40 16.77 17.90
CA LYS A 583 24.57 16.10 18.47
C LYS A 583 24.63 16.42 19.96
N GLN A 584 24.62 15.38 20.80
CA GLN A 584 24.77 15.47 22.25
C GLN A 584 26.19 15.88 22.65
#